data_AF-A0AA97CSQ9-F1
#
_entry.id   AF-A0AA97CSQ9-F1
#
_cell.length_a   1.000
_cell.length_b   1.000
_cell.length_c   1.000
_cell.angle_alpha   90.00
_cell.angle_beta   90.00
_cell.angle_gamma   90.00
#
_symmetry.space_group_name_H-M   'P 1'
#
loop_
_entity.id
_entity.type
_entity.pdbx_description
1 polymer ?
#
loop_
_entity_poly.entity_id
_entity_poly.type
_entity_poly.pdbx_seq_one_letter_code
_entity_poly.pdbx_strand_id
1 'polypeptide(L)'
;MYRSELERLMTLASDDVDAACRGERLPSLMTRCVDEYLELSELADESATACDVDAHAYYAQEAAAWRATARVLRSLSTDTSLARDAQGAA
;
A
#
# COMPACT_ATOMS: atom_id res chain seq x y z
N MET A 1 13.59 1.98 -7.90
CA MET A 1 12.28 1.99 -8.57
C MET A 1 11.15 2.02 -7.56
N TYR A 2 11.09 1.07 -6.62
CA TYR A 2 10.04 0.99 -5.60
C TYR A 2 9.89 2.23 -4.70
N ARG A 3 10.99 2.82 -4.22
CA ARG A 3 10.97 4.07 -3.41
C ARG A 3 10.14 5.18 -4.05
N SER A 4 10.51 5.58 -5.26
CA SER A 4 9.85 6.69 -5.98
C SER A 4 8.41 6.36 -6.38
N GLU A 5 8.01 5.08 -6.37
CA GLU A 5 6.62 4.68 -6.56
C GLU A 5 5.82 4.82 -5.27
N LEU A 6 6.37 4.37 -4.14
CA LEU A 6 5.77 4.55 -2.82
C LEU A 6 5.61 6.04 -2.45
N GLU A 7 6.64 6.85 -2.69
CA GLU A 7 6.62 8.30 -2.43
C GLU A 7 5.57 9.02 -3.28
N ARG A 8 5.30 8.56 -4.51
CA ARG A 8 4.27 9.16 -5.38
C ARG A 8 2.85 8.84 -4.94
N LEU A 9 2.65 7.73 -4.23
CA LEU A 9 1.34 7.32 -3.73
C LEU A 9 0.93 8.09 -2.48
N MET A 10 1.89 8.69 -1.75
CA MET A 10 1.64 9.55 -0.58
C MET A 10 0.84 8.90 0.56
N THR A 11 0.79 7.56 0.61
CA THR A 11 0.06 6.78 1.62
C THR A 11 0.92 6.48 2.85
N LEU A 12 2.24 6.34 2.67
CA LEU A 12 3.18 6.00 3.73
C LEU A 12 4.04 7.19 4.14
N ALA A 13 4.41 7.24 5.42
CA ALA A 13 5.43 8.16 5.90
C ALA A 13 6.81 7.79 5.31
N SER A 14 7.70 8.78 5.18
CA SER A 14 9.05 8.56 4.65
C SER A 14 9.81 7.46 5.40
N ASP A 15 9.67 7.39 6.72
CA ASP A 15 10.31 6.34 7.55
C ASP A 15 9.79 4.93 7.24
N ASP A 16 8.49 4.80 6.91
CA ASP A 16 7.90 3.53 6.50
C ASP A 16 8.37 3.14 5.09
N VAL A 17 8.53 4.11 4.18
CA VAL A 17 9.13 3.88 2.85
C VAL A 17 10.57 3.42 2.98
N ASP A 18 11.34 4.05 3.87
CA ASP A 18 12.73 3.69 4.16
C ASP A 18 12.85 2.28 4.71
N ALA A 19 12.01 1.92 5.69
CA ALA A 19 11.96 0.57 6.25
C ALA A 19 11.59 -0.46 5.17
N ALA A 20 10.55 -0.20 4.38
CA ALA A 20 10.15 -1.08 3.30
C ALA A 20 11.30 -1.31 2.31
N CYS A 21 11.99 -0.24 1.88
CA CYS A 21 13.11 -0.33 0.94
C CYS A 21 14.32 -1.12 1.48
N ARG A 22 14.45 -1.27 2.80
CA ARG A 22 15.44 -2.17 3.43
C ARG A 22 14.94 -3.62 3.58
N GLY A 23 13.72 -3.91 3.12
CA GLY A 23 13.05 -5.21 3.29
C GLY A 23 12.45 -5.41 4.68
N GLU A 24 12.34 -4.36 5.49
CA GLU A 24 11.83 -4.41 6.86
C GLU A 24 10.33 -4.14 6.88
N ARG A 25 9.63 -4.68 7.88
CA ARG A 25 8.22 -4.38 8.20
C ARG A 25 7.22 -4.60 7.05
N LEU A 26 7.60 -5.25 5.96
CA LEU A 26 6.73 -5.45 4.79
C LEU A 26 5.38 -6.12 5.14
N PRO A 27 5.31 -7.17 5.97
CA PRO A 27 4.02 -7.76 6.34
C PRO A 27 3.11 -6.80 7.09
N SER A 28 3.64 -6.05 8.07
CA SER A 28 2.82 -5.13 8.86
C SER A 28 2.40 -3.89 8.07
N LEU A 29 3.25 -3.39 7.18
CA LEU A 29 2.89 -2.32 6.26
C LEU A 29 1.82 -2.76 5.26
N MET A 30 1.90 -4.00 4.74
CA MET A 30 0.85 -4.56 3.88
C MET A 30 -0.48 -4.73 4.63
N THR A 31 -0.47 -5.22 5.86
CA THR A 31 -1.67 -5.31 6.71
C THR A 31 -2.31 -3.94 6.86
N ARG A 32 -1.53 -2.92 7.27
CA ARG A 32 -2.03 -1.54 7.38
C ARG A 32 -2.65 -1.06 6.07
N CYS A 33 -2.00 -1.28 4.92
CA CYS A 33 -2.55 -0.84 3.64
C CYS A 33 -3.90 -1.52 3.30
N VAL A 34 -4.09 -2.78 3.71
CA VAL A 34 -5.35 -3.50 3.52
C VAL A 34 -6.42 -2.96 4.46
N ASP A 35 -6.08 -2.71 5.72
CA ASP A 35 -7.01 -2.16 6.70
C ASP A 35 -7.55 -0.79 6.25
N GLU A 36 -6.66 0.13 5.87
CA GLU A 36 -7.02 1.46 5.35
C GLU A 36 -7.85 1.36 4.06
N TYR A 37 -7.50 0.45 3.16
CA TYR A 37 -8.28 0.20 1.95
C TYR A 37 -9.71 -0.26 2.25
N LEU A 38 -9.89 -1.13 3.24
CA LEU A 38 -11.21 -1.65 3.61
C LEU A 38 -12.06 -0.55 4.26
N GLU A 39 -11.49 0.21 5.20
CA GLU A 39 -12.16 1.33 5.85
C GLU A 39 -12.61 2.39 4.83
N LEU A 40 -11.73 2.79 3.91
CA LEU A 40 -12.06 3.77 2.88
C LEU A 40 -13.08 3.24 1.87
N SER A 41 -13.07 1.93 1.58
CA SER A 41 -14.08 1.32 0.72
C SER A 41 -15.47 1.36 1.37
N GLU A 42 -15.55 1.09 2.67
CA GLU A 42 -16.79 1.20 3.44
C GLU A 42 -17.32 2.64 3.45
N LEU A 43 -16.44 3.63 3.71
CA LEU A 43 -16.80 5.05 3.67
C LEU A 43 -17.26 5.51 2.27
N ALA A 44 -16.66 4.97 1.21
CA ALA A 44 -17.10 5.25 -0.16
C ALA A 44 -18.53 4.71 -0.43
N ASP A 45 -18.84 3.51 0.05
CA ASP A 45 -20.17 2.89 -0.09
C ASP A 45 -21.23 3.62 0.74
N GLU A 46 -20.89 4.06 1.96
CA GLU A 46 -21.74 4.91 2.79
C GLU A 46 -22.04 6.25 2.10
N SER A 47 -21.02 6.90 1.54
CA SER A 47 -21.16 8.17 0.81
C SER A 47 -22.03 8.01 -0.43
N ALA A 48 -21.88 6.89 -1.16
CA ALA A 48 -22.73 6.57 -2.30
C ALA A 48 -24.20 6.40 -1.87
N THR A 49 -24.44 5.74 -0.73
CA THR A 49 -25.79 5.59 -0.14
C THR A 49 -26.39 6.93 0.28
N ALA A 50 -25.57 7.85 0.76
CA ALA A 50 -25.96 9.22 1.11
C ALA A 50 -26.09 10.17 -0.10
N CYS A 51 -25.80 9.69 -1.32
CA CYS A 51 -25.71 10.50 -2.54
C CYS A 51 -24.67 11.65 -2.46
N ASP A 52 -23.64 11.51 -1.62
CA ASP A 52 -22.50 12.43 -1.54
C ASP A 52 -21.43 11.99 -2.53
N VAL A 53 -21.51 12.53 -3.75
CA VAL A 53 -20.63 12.16 -4.87
C VAL A 53 -19.19 12.60 -4.64
N ASP A 54 -18.98 13.75 -4.00
CA ASP A 54 -17.64 14.29 -3.76
C ASP A 54 -16.91 13.45 -2.70
N ALA A 55 -17.60 13.12 -1.59
CA ALA A 55 -17.05 12.23 -0.58
C ALA A 55 -16.79 10.83 -1.13
N HIS A 56 -17.72 10.27 -1.92
CA HIS A 56 -17.51 8.98 -2.59
C HIS A 56 -16.26 8.99 -3.47
N ALA A 57 -16.10 9.99 -4.33
CA ALA A 57 -14.96 10.10 -5.23
C ALA A 57 -13.63 10.23 -4.45
N TYR A 58 -13.62 11.00 -3.37
CA TYR A 58 -12.47 11.14 -2.48
C TYR A 58 -12.08 9.80 -1.84
N TYR A 59 -13.01 9.12 -1.16
CA TYR A 59 -12.71 7.86 -0.49
C TYR A 59 -12.31 6.76 -1.48
N ALA A 60 -12.94 6.70 -2.65
CA ALA A 60 -12.60 5.74 -3.70
C ALA A 60 -11.17 5.98 -4.25
N GLN A 61 -10.76 7.25 -4.40
CA GLN A 61 -9.40 7.61 -4.82
C GLN A 61 -8.37 7.18 -3.76
N GLU A 62 -8.62 7.50 -2.49
CA GLU A 62 -7.72 7.15 -1.40
C GLU A 62 -7.60 5.62 -1.24
N ALA A 63 -8.72 4.89 -1.31
CA ALA A 63 -8.72 3.42 -1.29
C ALA A 63 -7.87 2.85 -2.43
N ALA A 64 -7.98 3.42 -3.64
CA ALA A 64 -7.17 3.01 -4.78
C ALA A 64 -5.67 3.23 -4.55
N ALA A 65 -5.28 4.35 -3.90
CA ALA A 65 -3.89 4.63 -3.54
C ALA A 65 -3.34 3.62 -2.52
N TRP A 66 -4.10 3.30 -1.47
CA TRP A 66 -3.72 2.28 -0.49
C TRP A 66 -3.58 0.89 -1.10
N ARG A 67 -4.50 0.51 -1.98
CA ARG A 67 -4.42 -0.76 -2.73
C ARG A 67 -3.20 -0.81 -3.64
N ALA A 68 -2.87 0.29 -4.32
CA ALA A 68 -1.66 0.38 -5.15
C ALA A 68 -0.40 0.24 -4.29
N THR A 69 -0.37 0.87 -3.12
CA THR A 69 0.74 0.77 -2.16
C THR A 69 0.96 -0.67 -1.71
N ALA A 70 -0.11 -1.39 -1.33
CA ALA A 70 -0.02 -2.80 -0.96
C ALA A 70 0.56 -3.67 -2.09
N ARG A 71 0.21 -3.38 -3.35
CA ARG A 71 0.76 -4.10 -4.52
C ARG A 71 2.25 -3.85 -4.69
N VAL A 72 2.71 -2.61 -4.54
CA VAL A 72 4.13 -2.24 -4.62
C VAL A 72 4.92 -2.94 -3.52
N LEU A 73 4.43 -2.92 -2.28
CA LEU A 73 5.05 -3.63 -1.15
C LEU A 73 5.12 -5.15 -1.37
N ARG A 74 4.09 -5.73 -1.97
CA ARG A 74 4.08 -7.16 -2.32
C ARG A 74 5.14 -7.51 -3.35
N SER A 75 5.26 -6.72 -4.43
CA SER A 75 6.32 -6.92 -5.43
C SER A 75 7.71 -6.80 -4.82
N LEU A 76 7.94 -5.77 -4.00
CA LEU A 76 9.18 -5.59 -3.26
C LEU A 76 9.50 -6.79 -2.34
N SER A 77 8.49 -7.34 -1.65
CA SER A 77 8.65 -8.52 -0.81
C SER A 77 9.02 -9.78 -1.60
N THR A 78 8.41 -9.98 -2.77
CA THR A 78 8.72 -11.12 -3.64
C THR A 78 10.15 -11.04 -4.15
N ASP A 79 10.57 -9.88 -4.66
CA ASP A 79 11.94 -9.67 -5.15
C ASP A 79 12.98 -9.86 -4.04
N THR A 80 12.70 -9.36 -2.83
CA THR A 80 13.58 -9.51 -1.66
C THR A 80 13.73 -10.98 -1.25
N SER A 81 12.66 -11.77 -1.32
CA SER A 81 12.75 -13.21 -1.02
C SER A 81 13.54 -13.97 -2.09
N LEU A 82 13.29 -13.69 -3.38
CA LEU A 82 14.03 -14.32 -4.49
C LEU A 82 15.54 -14.03 -4.43
N ALA A 83 15.93 -12.81 -4.07
CA ALA A 83 17.34 -12.46 -3.89
C ALA A 83 17.98 -13.31 -2.79
N ARG A 84 17.32 -13.43 -1.62
CA ARG A 84 17.82 -14.20 -0.48
C ARG A 84 17.97 -15.69 -0.80
N ASP A 85 17.00 -16.28 -1.50
CA ASP A 85 17.06 -17.68 -1.90
C ASP A 85 18.25 -17.96 -2.84
N ALA A 86 18.55 -17.02 -3.76
CA ALA A 86 19.71 -17.12 -4.64
C ALA A 86 21.06 -17.02 -3.90
N GLN A 87 21.14 -16.25 -2.80
CA GLN A 87 22.35 -16.14 -1.98
C GLN A 87 22.57 -17.32 -1.03
N GLY A 88 21.51 -18.02 -0.61
CA GLY A 88 21.63 -19.21 0.25
C GLY A 88 21.98 -20.50 -0.49
N ALA A 89 21.92 -20.50 -1.82
CA ALA A 89 22.20 -21.65 -2.68
C ALA A 89 23.63 -21.69 -3.25
N ALA A 90 24.50 -20.75 -2.87
CA ALA A 90 25.90 -20.64 -3.29
C ALA A 90 26.86 -20.96 -2.14
#